data_AF-A0A529C8M0-F1
#
_entry.id   AF-A0A529C8M0-F1
#
_cell.length_a   1.000
_cell.length_b   1.000
_cell.length_c   1.000
_cell.angle_alpha   90.00
_cell.angle_beta   90.00
_cell.angle_gamma   90.00
#
_symmetry.space_group_name_H-M   'P 1'
#
loop_
_entity.id
_entity.type
_entity.pdbx_description
1 polymer ?
#
loop_
_entity_poly.entity_id
_entity_poly.type
_entity_poly.pdbx_seq_one_letter_code
_entity_poly.pdbx_strand_id
1 'polypeptide(L)' 'HTPEAIGDYVAGSNHVLPTARSARFSSGLSVLDFVKRTSILKLGPEQLRALAPAAITLAKAEGLDAHGRSVGIRLNM' A
#
# COMPACT_ATOMS: atom_id res chain seq x y z
N HIS A 1 30.97 -17.59 -17.30
CA HIS A 1 31.62 -16.35 -17.80
C HIS A 1 31.03 -15.07 -17.18
N THR A 2 30.39 -15.12 -16.00
CA THR A 2 29.73 -13.95 -15.38
C THR A 2 30.11 -13.86 -13.90
N PRO A 3 31.30 -13.32 -13.58
CA PRO A 3 31.73 -13.16 -12.20
C PRO A 3 30.96 -12.01 -11.51
N GLU A 4 30.85 -12.06 -10.18
CA GLU A 4 30.09 -11.08 -9.38
C GLU A 4 30.61 -9.65 -9.54
N ALA A 5 31.93 -9.44 -9.64
CA ALA A 5 32.54 -8.15 -9.92
C ALA A 5 31.99 -7.42 -11.17
N ILE A 6 31.45 -8.13 -12.17
CA ILE A 6 30.77 -7.46 -13.31
C ILE A 6 29.51 -6.73 -12.83
N GLY A 7 28.74 -7.34 -11.93
CA GLY A 7 27.56 -6.76 -11.28
C GLY A 7 27.88 -5.57 -10.39
N ASP A 8 29.05 -5.58 -9.77
CA ASP A 8 29.52 -4.52 -8.89
C ASP A 8 29.90 -3.22 -9.60
N TYR A 9 30.35 -3.33 -10.86
CA TYR A 9 30.95 -2.19 -11.55
C TYR A 9 30.21 -1.77 -12.82
N VAL A 10 29.91 -2.70 -13.75
CA VAL A 10 29.58 -2.31 -15.14
C VAL A 10 28.37 -3.01 -15.74
N ALA A 11 27.73 -3.94 -15.04
CA ALA A 11 26.53 -4.63 -15.53
C ALA A 11 25.28 -3.73 -15.59
N GLY A 12 25.24 -2.66 -14.79
CA GLY A 12 24.12 -1.72 -14.68
C GLY A 12 23.14 -2.00 -13.53
N SER A 13 23.21 -3.18 -12.89
CA SER A 13 22.53 -3.43 -11.61
C SER A 13 23.13 -2.59 -10.47
N ASN A 14 22.38 -2.39 -9.38
CA ASN A 14 22.91 -1.76 -8.18
C ASN A 14 23.48 -2.82 -7.23
N HIS A 15 24.74 -2.67 -6.83
CA HIS A 15 25.41 -3.61 -5.92
C HIS A 15 25.18 -3.33 -4.42
N VAL A 16 24.40 -2.29 -4.09
CA VAL A 16 23.92 -2.10 -2.72
C VAL A 16 22.80 -3.10 -2.47
N LEU A 17 23.20 -4.28 -1.97
CA LEU A 17 22.33 -5.44 -1.79
C LEU A 17 22.10 -5.78 -0.31
N PRO A 18 20.99 -6.45 0.03
CA PRO A 18 20.74 -6.94 1.38
C PRO A 18 21.73 -8.01 1.83
N THR A 19 22.34 -7.84 3.00
CA THR A 19 23.31 -8.79 3.58
C THR A 19 22.77 -9.46 4.84
N ALA A 20 23.53 -10.36 5.47
CA ALA A 20 23.16 -11.02 6.74
C ALA A 20 21.75 -11.66 6.71
N ARG A 21 21.41 -12.36 5.62
CA ARG A 21 20.10 -13.01 5.36
C ARG A 21 18.89 -12.07 5.23
N SER A 22 19.08 -10.75 5.19
CA SER A 22 17.96 -9.81 4.97
C SER A 22 17.31 -9.93 3.58
N ALA A 23 18.01 -10.52 2.59
CA ALA A 23 17.45 -10.89 1.28
C ALA A 23 16.22 -11.82 1.36
N ARG A 24 15.91 -12.39 2.54
CA ARG A 24 14.64 -13.11 2.78
C ARG A 24 13.39 -12.22 2.75
N PHE A 25 13.55 -10.91 2.92
CA PHE A 25 12.43 -9.96 3.01
C PHE A 25 12.69 -8.58 2.39
N SER A 26 13.92 -8.24 2.01
CA SER A 26 14.25 -6.97 1.35
C SER A 26 14.83 -7.18 -0.06
N SER A 27 14.85 -6.10 -0.83
CA SER A 27 15.37 -6.05 -2.21
C SER A 27 16.70 -5.28 -2.27
N GLY A 28 17.45 -5.45 -3.36
CA GLY A 28 18.56 -4.54 -3.69
C GLY A 28 18.07 -3.11 -3.93
N LEU A 29 18.96 -2.14 -3.71
CA LEU A 29 18.65 -0.73 -3.89
C LEU A 29 18.19 -0.44 -5.32
N SER A 30 17.13 0.33 -5.43
CA SER A 30 16.47 0.69 -6.68
C SER A 30 15.94 2.13 -6.62
N VAL A 31 15.41 2.63 -7.73
CA VAL A 31 14.72 3.92 -7.74
C VAL A 31 13.49 3.95 -6.82
N LEU A 32 12.88 2.79 -6.53
CA LEU A 32 11.70 2.70 -5.67
C LEU A 32 12.01 3.04 -4.21
N ASP A 33 13.26 2.88 -3.78
CA ASP A 33 13.71 3.26 -2.43
C ASP A 33 13.77 4.78 -2.23
N PHE A 34 13.70 5.55 -3.32
CA PHE A 34 13.74 7.02 -3.31
C PHE A 34 12.39 7.67 -3.65
N VAL A 35 11.37 6.87 -3.94
CA VAL A 35 10.01 7.37 -4.21
C VAL A 35 9.00 6.70 -3.28
N LYS A 36 7.82 7.30 -3.18
CA LYS A 36 6.70 6.74 -2.42
C LYS A 36 5.44 6.72 -3.25
N ARG A 37 4.60 5.72 -3.01
CA ARG A 37 3.29 5.58 -3.66
C ARG A 37 2.21 6.25 -2.81
N THR A 38 1.35 7.04 -3.44
CA THR A 38 0.16 7.63 -2.82
C THR A 38 -1.10 7.04 -3.45
N SER A 39 -2.01 6.50 -2.64
CA SER A 39 -3.32 6.03 -3.10
C SER A 39 -4.30 7.20 -3.23
N ILE A 40 -5.08 7.23 -4.31
CA ILE A 40 -6.15 8.20 -4.53
C ILE A 40 -7.47 7.44 -4.62
N LEU A 41 -8.47 7.86 -3.85
CA LEU A 41 -9.80 7.26 -3.82
C LEU A 41 -10.88 8.33 -4.01
N LYS A 42 -11.86 8.06 -4.87
CA LYS A 42 -13.03 8.91 -5.10
C LYS A 42 -14.27 8.05 -5.25
N LEU A 43 -15.33 8.39 -4.51
CA LEU A 43 -16.66 7.79 -4.64
C LEU A 43 -17.63 8.86 -5.11
N GLY A 44 -18.51 8.51 -6.05
CA GLY A 44 -19.72 9.26 -6.30
C GLY A 44 -20.86 8.82 -5.37
N PRO A 45 -22.04 9.46 -5.46
CA PRO A 45 -23.18 9.14 -4.61
C PRO A 45 -23.63 7.68 -4.70
N GLU A 46 -23.72 7.11 -5.91
CA GLU A 46 -24.16 5.73 -6.11
C GLU A 46 -23.16 4.70 -5.59
N GLN A 47 -21.85 4.94 -5.77
CA GLN A 47 -20.84 4.06 -5.20
C GLN A 47 -20.82 4.13 -3.67
N LEU A 48 -21.03 5.32 -3.08
CA LEU A 48 -21.16 5.44 -1.62
C LEU A 48 -22.40 4.68 -1.13
N ARG A 49 -23.54 4.81 -1.80
CA ARG A 49 -24.78 4.09 -1.45
C ARG A 49 -24.58 2.58 -1.50
N ALA A 50 -23.86 2.08 -2.51
CA ALA A 50 -23.57 0.65 -2.64
C ALA A 50 -22.64 0.11 -1.54
N LEU A 51 -21.63 0.86 -1.13
CA LEU A 51 -20.62 0.41 -0.15
C LEU A 51 -20.99 0.73 1.32
N ALA A 52 -21.88 1.70 1.54
CA ALA A 52 -22.23 2.18 2.88
C ALA A 52 -22.74 1.09 3.84
N PRO A 53 -23.61 0.15 3.44
CA PRO A 53 -24.09 -0.89 4.35
C PRO A 53 -22.94 -1.74 4.92
N ALA A 54 -21.96 -2.09 4.09
CA ALA A 54 -20.79 -2.84 4.52
C ALA A 54 -19.92 -2.02 5.48
N ALA A 55 -19.62 -0.76 5.12
CA ALA A 55 -18.80 0.12 5.95
C ALA A 55 -19.43 0.38 7.34
N ILE A 56 -20.76 0.60 7.39
CA ILE A 56 -21.49 0.80 8.64
C ILE A 56 -21.52 -0.48 9.47
N THR A 57 -21.70 -1.64 8.84
CA THR A 57 -21.72 -2.94 9.54
C THR A 57 -20.38 -3.22 10.21
N LEU A 58 -19.28 -3.01 9.49
CA LEU A 58 -17.93 -3.15 10.04
C LEU A 58 -17.68 -2.15 11.17
N ALA A 59 -18.04 -0.88 10.98
CA ALA A 59 -17.87 0.14 12.02
C ALA A 59 -18.64 -0.19 13.31
N LYS A 60 -19.85 -0.77 13.20
CA LYS A 60 -20.62 -1.23 14.37
C LYS A 60 -19.96 -2.43 15.04
N ALA A 61 -19.49 -3.40 14.27
CA ALA A 61 -18.80 -4.58 14.81
C ALA A 61 -17.51 -4.21 15.56
N GLU A 62 -16.83 -3.15 15.12
CA GLU A 62 -15.60 -2.63 15.73
C GLU A 62 -15.86 -1.62 16.88
N GLY A 63 -17.12 -1.26 17.17
CA GLY A 63 -17.45 -0.23 18.17
C GLY A 63 -17.04 1.19 17.76
N LEU A 64 -16.81 1.45 16.47
CA LEU A 64 -16.36 2.72 15.91
C LEU A 64 -17.55 3.56 15.43
N ASP A 65 -18.43 3.97 16.34
CA ASP A 65 -19.68 4.67 15.98
C ASP A 65 -19.45 5.94 15.13
N ALA A 66 -18.37 6.68 15.39
CA ALA A 66 -18.05 7.87 14.61
C ALA A 66 -17.75 7.56 13.14
N HIS A 67 -17.11 6.41 12.85
CA HIS A 67 -16.83 5.98 11.48
C HIS A 67 -18.15 5.63 10.77
N GLY A 68 -19.00 4.84 11.41
CA GLY A 68 -20.33 4.49 10.89
C GLY A 68 -21.20 5.73 10.65
N ARG A 69 -21.25 6.65 11.62
CA ARG A 69 -21.99 7.92 11.51
C ARG A 69 -21.49 8.79 10.36
N SER A 70 -20.18 8.82 10.09
CA SER A 70 -19.64 9.58 8.95
C SER A 70 -20.23 9.11 7.62
N VAL A 71 -20.50 7.82 7.47
CA VAL A 71 -21.15 7.26 6.28
C VAL A 71 -22.67 7.49 6.34
N GLY A 72 -23.30 7.14 7.47
CA GLY A 72 -24.75 7.20 7.65
C GLY A 72 -25.34 8.60 7.43
N ILE A 73 -24.69 9.65 7.93
CA ILE A 73 -25.17 11.04 7.79
C ILE A 73 -25.25 11.51 6.33
N ARG A 74 -24.46 10.91 5.43
CA ARG A 74 -24.48 11.26 3.99
C ARG A 74 -25.65 10.61 3.24
N LEU A 75 -26.26 9.58 3.82
CA LEU A 75 -27.33 8.78 3.21
C LEU A 75 -28.62 8.76 4.04
N ASN A 76 -28.62 9.39 5.22
CA ASN A 76 -29.68 9.34 6.22
C ASN A 76 -30.06 7.89 6.62
N MET A 77 -29.04 7.07 6.88
CA MET A 77 -29.12 5.66 7.32
C MET A 77 -28.75 5.48 8.79
#